data_AF-A0A3D4K7J5-F1
#
_entry.id   AF-A0A3D4K7J5-F1
#
_cell.length_a   1.000
_cell.length_b   1.000
_cell.length_c   1.000
_cell.angle_alpha   90.00
_cell.angle_beta   90.00
_cell.angle_gamma   90.00
#
_symmetry.space_group_name_H-M   'P 1'
#
loop_
_entity.id
_entity.type
_entity.pdbx_description
1 polymer ?
#
loop_
_entity_poly.entity_id
_entity_poly.type
_entity_poly.pdbx_seq_one_letter_code
_entity_poly.pdbx_strand_id
1 'polypeptide(L)'
;MNGIYAIYYTGAIGSGQGVVIIKDGVISGADVVGGIYDGQYKEINNQAEGLVSLTLPAGAMLVTGASSGSQPTKFDIPINLPTNLGNGQPLLIKTPTGPINIIFKRLRDVI
;
A
#
# COMPACT_ATOMS: atom_id res chain seq x y z
N MET A 1 14.13 -3.19 -5.78
CA MET A 1 12.65 -3.04 -5.76
C MET A 1 12.11 -2.00 -6.74
N ASN A 2 12.94 -1.19 -7.40
CA ASN A 2 12.43 -0.13 -8.26
C ASN A 2 11.51 -0.66 -9.37
N GLY A 3 10.32 -0.05 -9.50
CA GLY A 3 9.31 -0.50 -10.44
C GLY A 3 7.93 0.14 -10.22
N ILE A 4 7.06 -0.07 -11.20
CA ILE A 4 5.63 0.22 -11.11
C ILE A 4 4.91 -1.11 -10.86
N TYR A 5 4.05 -1.14 -9.86
CA TYR A 5 3.36 -2.34 -9.40
C TYR A 5 1.85 -2.11 -9.36
N ALA A 6 1.09 -3.08 -9.86
CA ALA A 6 -0.31 -3.21 -9.49
C ALA A 6 -0.37 -3.87 -8.11
N ILE A 7 -1.25 -3.36 -7.26
CA ILE A 7 -1.56 -3.95 -5.97
C ILE A 7 -2.99 -4.47 -5.96
N TYR A 8 -3.16 -5.64 -5.35
CA TYR A 8 -4.46 -6.26 -5.11
C TYR A 8 -4.51 -6.61 -3.63
N TYR A 9 -5.54 -6.17 -2.93
CA TYR A 9 -5.59 -6.38 -1.48
C TYR A 9 -6.99 -6.72 -0.99
N THR A 10 -7.06 -7.49 0.08
CA THR A 10 -8.30 -7.88 0.77
C THR A 10 -8.21 -7.53 2.25
N GLY A 11 -9.33 -7.04 2.78
CA GLY A 11 -9.52 -6.79 4.20
C GLY A 11 -10.73 -7.55 4.73
N ALA A 12 -11.18 -7.18 5.94
CA ALA A 12 -12.27 -7.86 6.63
C ALA A 12 -13.61 -7.83 5.88
N ILE A 13 -13.90 -6.78 5.12
CA ILE A 13 -15.22 -6.56 4.51
C ILE A 13 -15.16 -6.34 2.99
N GLY A 14 -14.01 -6.50 2.35
CA GLY A 14 -13.90 -6.19 0.93
C GLY A 14 -12.52 -6.40 0.33
N SER A 15 -12.40 -5.96 -0.92
CA SER A 15 -11.16 -6.00 -1.70
C SER A 15 -10.96 -4.69 -2.45
N GLY A 16 -9.70 -4.40 -2.77
CA GLY A 16 -9.31 -3.17 -3.46
C GLY A 16 -8.15 -3.42 -4.42
N GLN A 17 -7.94 -2.44 -5.29
CA GLN A 17 -6.94 -2.46 -6.34
C GLN A 17 -6.32 -1.08 -6.46
N GLY A 18 -5.03 -1.03 -6.78
CA GLY A 18 -4.32 0.23 -6.96
C GLY A 18 -3.02 0.06 -7.72
N VAL A 19 -2.30 1.15 -7.84
CA VAL A 19 -0.97 1.19 -8.45
C VAL A 19 -0.03 1.93 -7.51
N VAL A 20 1.18 1.38 -7.34
CA VAL A 20 2.26 2.04 -6.61
C VAL A 20 3.53 2.08 -7.45
N ILE A 21 4.29 3.15 -7.29
CA ILE A 21 5.63 3.32 -7.77
C ILE A 21 6.55 3.17 -6.57
N ILE A 22 7.55 2.30 -6.69
CA ILE A 22 8.63 2.15 -5.72
C ILE A 22 9.90 2.60 -6.43
N LYS A 23 10.59 3.61 -5.90
CA LYS A 23 11.85 4.10 -6.46
C LYS A 23 12.69 4.77 -5.39
N ASP A 24 13.93 4.33 -5.25
CA ASP A 24 15.00 5.01 -4.51
C ASP A 24 14.60 5.42 -3.08
N GLY A 25 14.00 4.48 -2.33
CA GLY A 25 13.59 4.70 -0.94
C GLY A 25 12.23 5.37 -0.78
N VAL A 26 11.50 5.62 -1.88
CA VAL A 26 10.16 6.22 -1.87
C VAL A 26 9.12 5.21 -2.39
N ILE A 27 7.93 5.24 -1.78
CA ILE A 27 6.73 4.58 -2.29
C ILE A 27 5.65 5.64 -2.46
N SER A 28 5.05 5.72 -3.64
CA SER A 28 3.89 6.59 -3.87
C SER A 28 2.89 5.92 -4.81
N GLY A 29 1.60 6.21 -4.67
CA GLY A 29 0.57 5.56 -5.47
C GLY A 29 -0.84 5.97 -5.14
N ALA A 30 -1.80 5.28 -5.76
CA ALA A 30 -3.22 5.50 -5.49
C ALA A 30 -4.05 4.24 -5.72
N ASP A 31 -5.27 4.23 -5.20
CA ASP A 31 -6.27 3.17 -5.42
C ASP A 31 -7.57 3.66 -6.07
N VAL A 32 -8.45 2.70 -6.37
CA VAL A 32 -9.73 2.91 -7.06
C VAL A 32 -10.73 3.80 -6.31
N VAL A 33 -10.58 3.98 -4.99
CA VAL A 33 -11.46 4.87 -4.20
C VAL A 33 -10.85 6.26 -4.02
N GLY A 34 -9.72 6.53 -4.68
CA GLY A 34 -8.99 7.79 -4.57
C GLY A 34 -8.12 7.88 -3.31
N GLY A 35 -7.84 6.76 -2.64
CA GLY A 35 -6.85 6.71 -1.58
C GLY A 35 -5.46 6.99 -2.15
N ILE A 36 -4.72 7.90 -1.53
CA ILE A 36 -3.36 8.29 -1.94
C ILE A 36 -2.34 7.71 -0.96
N TYR A 37 -1.32 7.06 -1.50
CA TYR A 37 -0.22 6.47 -0.74
C TYR A 37 1.04 7.32 -0.91
N ASP A 38 1.68 7.70 0.19
CA ASP A 38 2.98 8.38 0.18
C ASP A 38 3.85 7.88 1.34
N GLY A 39 5.06 7.42 1.05
CA GLY A 39 5.90 6.81 2.06
C GLY A 39 7.38 6.78 1.72
N GLN A 40 8.16 6.45 2.75
CA GLN A 40 9.60 6.25 2.65
C GLN A 40 9.98 4.92 3.28
N TYR A 41 11.03 4.32 2.75
CA TYR A 41 11.58 3.06 3.24
C TYR A 41 13.10 3.02 3.15
N LYS A 42 13.71 2.12 3.91
CA LYS A 42 15.12 1.77 3.83
C LYS A 42 15.26 0.27 3.56
N GLU A 43 16.20 -0.08 2.69
CA GLU A 43 16.52 -1.49 2.45
C GLU A 43 17.54 -1.97 3.50
N ILE A 44 17.16 -2.99 4.28
CA ILE A 44 17.96 -3.60 5.35
C ILE A 44 17.80 -5.12 5.23
N ASN A 45 18.88 -5.88 5.06
CA ASN A 45 18.87 -7.35 5.05
C ASN A 45 17.78 -8.00 4.16
N ASN A 46 17.68 -7.59 2.89
CA ASN A 46 16.65 -8.04 1.93
C ASN A 46 15.19 -7.71 2.31
N GLN A 47 15.00 -6.79 3.24
CA GLN A 47 13.71 -6.20 3.57
C GLN A 47 13.73 -4.71 3.29
N ALA A 48 12.56 -4.15 2.98
CA ALA A 48 12.28 -2.74 2.90
C ALA A 48 11.39 -2.36 4.07
N GLU A 49 11.97 -1.67 5.04
CA GLU A 49 11.28 -1.23 6.25
C GLU A 49 10.99 0.26 6.17
N GLY A 50 9.76 0.66 6.50
CA GLY A 50 9.35 2.03 6.29
C GLY A 50 7.96 2.37 6.81
N LEU A 51 7.50 3.55 6.43
CA LEU A 51 6.18 4.07 6.77
C LEU A 51 5.53 4.61 5.51
N VAL A 52 4.30 4.18 5.25
CA VAL A 52 3.45 4.69 4.16
C VAL A 52 2.23 5.34 4.76
N SER A 53 2.02 6.60 4.47
CA SER A 53 0.79 7.30 4.76
C SER A 53 -0.26 7.00 3.70
N LEU A 54 -1.47 6.64 4.13
CA LEU A 54 -2.67 6.57 3.30
C LEU A 54 -3.57 7.76 3.63
N THR A 55 -3.85 8.60 2.64
CA THR A 55 -4.85 9.67 2.72
C THR A 55 -6.12 9.24 2.00
N LEU A 56 -7.23 9.10 2.72
CA LEU A 56 -8.55 8.86 2.14
C LEU A 56 -9.29 10.17 1.89
N PRO A 57 -10.01 10.29 0.76
CA PRO A 57 -10.97 11.37 0.56
C PRO A 57 -12.16 11.21 1.50
N ALA A 58 -12.88 12.30 1.78
CA ALA A 58 -14.08 12.26 2.63
C ALA A 58 -15.14 11.29 2.10
N GLY A 59 -15.82 10.59 3.01
CA GLY A 59 -16.88 9.62 2.69
C GLY A 59 -16.41 8.28 2.11
N ALA A 60 -15.11 8.05 1.93
CA ALA A 60 -14.58 6.78 1.46
C ALA A 60 -14.55 5.69 2.56
N MET A 61 -14.59 4.44 2.12
CA MET A 61 -14.58 3.26 2.99
C MET A 61 -13.37 2.36 2.65
N LEU A 62 -12.70 1.91 3.69
CA LEU A 62 -11.59 0.96 3.61
C LEU A 62 -12.10 -0.48 3.56
N VAL A 63 -11.29 -1.35 2.93
CA VAL A 63 -11.54 -2.81 2.92
C VAL A 63 -11.52 -3.44 4.32
N THR A 64 -10.95 -2.76 5.30
CA THR A 64 -10.92 -3.15 6.72
C THR A 64 -12.24 -2.85 7.44
N GLY A 65 -13.10 -2.00 6.87
CA GLY A 65 -14.36 -1.57 7.47
C GLY A 65 -14.32 -0.17 8.07
N ALA A 66 -13.14 0.41 8.27
CA ALA A 66 -13.01 1.80 8.65
C ALA A 66 -13.49 2.73 7.53
N SER A 67 -14.00 3.90 7.88
CA SER A 67 -14.42 4.93 6.91
C SER A 67 -13.87 6.28 7.31
N SER A 68 -13.63 7.12 6.30
CA SER A 68 -13.46 8.55 6.51
C SER A 68 -14.84 9.17 6.68
N GLY A 69 -15.00 10.04 7.69
CA GLY A 69 -16.23 10.81 7.87
C GLY A 69 -16.38 11.92 6.82
N SER A 70 -16.88 13.08 7.24
CA SER A 70 -17.06 14.24 6.36
C SER A 70 -15.75 14.98 5.99
N GLN A 71 -14.60 14.48 6.44
CA GLN A 71 -13.28 15.08 6.19
C GLN A 71 -12.29 14.01 5.71
N PRO A 72 -11.29 14.38 4.88
CA PRO A 72 -10.20 13.48 4.54
C PRO A 72 -9.52 12.94 5.79
N THR A 73 -9.12 11.67 5.76
CA THR A 73 -8.51 10.99 6.92
C THR A 73 -7.18 10.39 6.52
N LYS A 74 -6.17 10.53 7.38
CA LYS A 74 -4.82 10.02 7.14
C LYS A 74 -4.49 8.89 8.11
N PHE A 75 -3.87 7.82 7.60
CA PHE A 75 -3.39 6.67 8.38
C PHE A 75 -1.93 6.42 8.06
N ASP A 76 -1.10 6.22 9.08
CA ASP A 76 0.30 5.81 8.88
C ASP A 76 0.42 4.30 9.03
N ILE A 77 0.92 3.64 7.98
CA ILE A 77 0.98 2.19 7.84
C ILE A 77 2.45 1.78 7.86
N PRO A 78 2.93 1.10 8.91
CA PRO A 78 4.27 0.54 8.93
C PRO A 78 4.36 -0.59 7.92
N ILE A 79 5.44 -0.60 7.14
CA ILE A 79 5.69 -1.63 6.14
C ILE A 79 6.99 -2.36 6.42
N ASN A 80 6.99 -3.65 6.13
CA ASN A 80 8.16 -4.51 6.07
C ASN A 80 7.96 -5.44 4.87
N LEU A 81 8.62 -5.14 3.76
CA LEU A 81 8.39 -5.78 2.47
C LEU A 81 9.65 -6.50 2.01
N PRO A 82 9.57 -7.72 1.47
CA PRO A 82 10.75 -8.40 0.95
C PRO A 82 11.24 -7.70 -0.33
N THR A 83 12.56 -7.59 -0.53
CA THR A 83 13.10 -6.84 -1.70
C THR A 83 12.82 -7.50 -3.05
N ASN A 84 12.39 -8.76 -3.06
CA ASN A 84 11.96 -9.52 -4.24
C ASN A 84 10.44 -9.42 -4.51
N LEU A 85 9.84 -8.24 -4.28
CA LEU A 85 8.43 -7.96 -4.61
C LEU A 85 8.08 -8.28 -6.08
N GLY A 86 6.81 -8.64 -6.31
CA GLY A 86 6.30 -8.92 -7.65
C GLY A 86 6.17 -10.40 -7.98
N ASN A 87 6.51 -11.30 -7.05
CA ASN A 87 6.49 -12.76 -7.25
C ASN A 87 5.10 -13.41 -7.12
N GLY A 88 4.04 -12.61 -6.96
CA GLY A 88 2.66 -13.08 -6.83
C GLY A 88 2.29 -13.65 -5.45
N GLN A 89 3.22 -13.66 -4.48
CA GLN A 89 2.92 -14.13 -3.13
C GLN A 89 2.15 -13.06 -2.32
N PRO A 90 1.11 -13.46 -1.57
CA PRO A 90 0.42 -12.54 -0.68
C PRO A 90 1.28 -12.21 0.54
N LEU A 91 1.25 -10.94 0.94
CA LEU A 91 1.89 -10.43 2.14
C LEU A 91 0.82 -9.93 3.10
N LEU A 92 0.99 -10.22 4.39
CA LEU A 92 0.15 -9.67 5.44
C LEU A 92 0.70 -8.31 5.87
N ILE A 93 -0.09 -7.24 5.71
CA ILE A 93 0.23 -5.91 6.22
C ILE A 93 -0.70 -5.59 7.39
N LYS A 94 -0.13 -5.17 8.52
CA LYS A 94 -0.89 -4.69 9.67
C LYS A 94 -1.09 -3.18 9.54
N THR A 95 -2.34 -2.77 9.30
CA THR A 95 -2.70 -1.34 9.27
C THR A 95 -3.30 -0.92 10.62
N PRO A 96 -3.38 0.39 10.93
CA PRO A 96 -4.06 0.88 12.12
C PRO A 96 -5.54 0.49 12.21
N THR A 97 -6.17 0.19 11.08
CA THR A 97 -7.62 -0.14 11.00
C THR A 97 -7.90 -1.63 10.90
N GLY A 98 -6.85 -2.46 10.90
CA GLY A 98 -6.95 -3.91 10.74
C GLY A 98 -5.95 -4.48 9.73
N PRO A 99 -5.69 -5.79 9.76
CA PRO A 99 -4.79 -6.42 8.80
C PRO A 99 -5.40 -6.48 7.40
N ILE A 100 -4.54 -6.46 6.38
CA ILE A 100 -4.90 -6.76 4.99
C ILE A 100 -3.94 -7.79 4.42
N ASN A 101 -4.41 -8.58 3.46
CA ASN A 101 -3.54 -9.38 2.59
C ASN A 101 -3.35 -8.62 1.28
N ILE A 102 -2.12 -8.46 0.82
CA ILE A 102 -1.78 -7.71 -0.40
C ILE A 102 -0.87 -8.53 -1.31
N ILE A 103 -1.12 -8.45 -2.61
CA ILE A 103 -0.25 -8.98 -3.66
C ILE A 103 0.29 -7.81 -4.47
N PHE A 104 1.61 -7.81 -4.68
CA PHE A 104 2.28 -6.91 -5.62
C PHE A 104 2.52 -7.65 -6.93
N LYS A 105 2.05 -7.11 -8.04
CA LYS A 105 2.34 -7.58 -9.40
C LYS A 105 3.17 -6.53 -10.11
N ARG A 106 4.43 -6.86 -10.46
CA ARG A 106 5.28 -5.94 -11.23
C ARG A 106 4.65 -5.72 -12.60
N LEU A 107 4.49 -4.46 -12.99
CA LEU A 107 3.97 -4.07 -14.30
C LEU A 107 5.10 -3.74 -15.27
N ARG A 108 6.04 -2.88 -14.82
CA ARG A 108 7.17 -2.39 -15.61
C ARG A 108 8.18 -1.69 -14.71
N ASP A 109 9.33 -1.35 -15.29
CA ASP A 109 10.34 -0.54 -14.63
C ASP A 109 9.98 0.95 -14.67
N VAL A 110 10.53 1.70 -13.72
CA VAL A 110 10.49 3.17 -13.74
C VAL A 110 11.68 3.66 -14.57
N ILE A 111 11.42 4.62 -15.46
CA ILE A 111 12.45 5.24 -16.30
C ILE A 111 13.28 6.23 -15.47
#